data_AF-A0A418JG76-F1
#
_entry.id   AF-A0A418JG76-F1
#
_cell.length_a   1.000
_cell.length_b   1.000
_cell.length_c   1.000
_cell.angle_alpha   90.00
_cell.angle_beta   90.00
_cell.angle_gamma   90.00
#
_symmetry.space_group_name_H-M   'P 1'
#
loop_
_entity.id
_entity.type
_entity.pdbx_description
1 polymer ?
#
loop_
_entity_poly.entity_id
_entity_poly.type
_entity_poly.pdbx_seq_one_letter_code
_entity_poly.pdbx_strand_id
1 'polypeptide(L)' 'MQLKKITKRYGDKTVLDAIDFAFNDSKIVGLIGKNGVGKTTIMKIMNGN' A
#
# COMPACT_ATOMS: atom_id res chain seq x y z
N MET A 1 11.25 0.40 7.74
CA MET A 1 9.93 1.06 7.89
C MET A 1 8.81 0.01 7.98
N GLN A 2 7.80 0.19 8.83
CA GLN A 2 6.67 -0.75 8.96
C GLN A 2 5.32 -0.02 8.91
N LEU A 3 4.38 -0.56 8.16
CA LEU A 3 2.99 -0.16 8.06
C LEU A 3 2.12 -1.37 8.46
N LYS A 4 1.16 -1.17 9.36
CA LYS A 4 0.30 -2.26 9.85
C LYS A 4 -1.17 -1.93 9.65
N LYS A 5 -1.95 -2.94 9.25
CA LYS A 5 -3.41 -2.88 9.07
C LYS A 5 -3.88 -1.69 8.23
N ILE A 6 -3.12 -1.36 7.18
CA ILE A 6 -3.44 -0.22 6.32
C ILE A 6 -4.74 -0.51 5.56
N THR A 7 -5.72 0.36 5.80
CA THR A 7 -7.01 0.34 5.11
C THR A 7 -7.18 1.67 4.39
N LYS A 8 -7.53 1.62 3.11
CA LYS A 8 -7.83 2.82 2.32
C LYS A 8 -9.08 2.61 1.50
N ARG A 9 -10.00 3.55 1.65
CA ARG A 9 -11.29 3.59 0.94
C ARG A 9 -11.37 4.87 0.11
N TYR A 10 -12.00 4.76 -1.06
CA TYR A 10 -12.42 5.88 -1.89
C TYR A 10 -13.93 5.77 -2.06
N GLY A 11 -14.67 6.59 -1.31
CA GLY A 11 -16.12 6.41 -1.14
C GLY A 11 -16.42 5.00 -0.60
N ASP A 12 -17.32 4.30 -1.28
CA ASP A 12 -17.72 2.94 -0.91
C ASP A 12 -16.72 1.86 -1.31
N LYS A 13 -15.73 2.19 -2.15
CA LYS A 13 -14.75 1.21 -2.63
C LYS A 13 -13.57 1.10 -1.68
N THR A 14 -13.40 -0.09 -1.10
CA THR A 14 -12.16 -0.47 -0.40
C THR A 14 -11.09 -0.83 -1.41
N VAL A 15 -9.98 -0.08 -1.38
CA VAL A 15 -8.82 -0.29 -2.27
C VAL A 15 -7.70 -1.02 -1.54
N LEU A 16 -7.54 -0.76 -0.24
CA LEU A 16 -6.66 -1.53 0.65
C LEU A 16 -7.47 -1.95 1.87
N ASP A 17 -7.33 -3.20 2.29
CA ASP A 17 -8.05 -3.78 3.42
C ASP A 17 -7.07 -4.46 4.38
N ALA A 18 -6.87 -3.86 5.55
CA ALA A 18 -6.03 -4.38 6.63
C ALA A 18 -4.64 -4.90 6.22
N ILE A 19 -3.98 -4.23 5.27
CA ILE A 19 -2.71 -4.74 4.70
C ILE A 19 -1.52 -4.38 5.58
N ASP A 20 -0.66 -5.36 5.84
CA ASP A 20 0.62 -5.18 6.51
C ASP A 20 1.77 -5.07 5.49
N PHE A 21 2.65 -4.09 5.66
CA PHE A 21 3.84 -3.89 4.83
C PHE A 21 5.07 -3.61 5.70
N ALA A 22 6.15 -4.35 5.48
CA ALA A 22 7.43 -4.12 6.14
C ALA A 22 8.53 -3.98 5.10
N PHE A 23 9.26 -2.87 5.16
CA PHE A 23 10.46 -2.62 4.38
C PHE A 23 11.66 -2.73 5.32
N ASN A 24 12.47 -3.75 5.10
CA ASN A 24 13.77 -3.90 5.74
C ASN A 24 14.81 -3.17 4.91
N ASP A 25 15.81 -2.59 5.57
CA ASP A 25 16.90 -1.92 4.89
C ASP A 25 17.61 -2.88 3.91
N SER A 26 18.07 -2.34 2.79
CA SER A 26 18.82 -3.05 1.73
C SER A 26 18.02 -4.05 0.88
N LYS A 27 16.69 -3.92 0.77
CA LYS A 27 15.88 -4.73 -0.17
C LYS A 27 15.24 -3.88 -1.26
N ILE A 28 15.34 -4.37 -2.51
CA ILE A 28 14.51 -3.88 -3.63
C ILE A 28 13.19 -4.64 -3.60
N VAL A 29 12.07 -3.92 -3.55
CA VAL A 29 10.72 -4.49 -3.51
C VAL A 29 9.95 -4.07 -4.75
N GLY A 30 9.47 -5.05 -5.52
CA GLY A 30 8.58 -4.82 -6.67
C GLY A 30 7.11 -4.91 -6.25
N LEU A 31 6.30 -3.92 -6.64
CA LEU A 31 4.86 -3.91 -6.41
C LEU A 31 4.10 -4.28 -7.70
N ILE A 32 3.53 -5.47 -7.75
CA ILE A 32 2.83 -6.03 -8.93
C ILE A 32 1.34 -6.25 -8.66
N GLY A 33 0.53 -6.20 -9.73
CA GLY A 33 -0.91 -6.42 -9.67
C GLY A 33 -1.66 -5.73 -10.82
N LYS A 34 -2.97 -6.00 -10.95
CA LYS A 34 -3.81 -5.39 -12.00
C LYS A 34 -3.94 -3.87 -11.83
N ASN A 35 -4.39 -3.18 -12.87
CA ASN A 35 -4.70 -1.74 -12.78
C ASN A 35 -5.88 -1.52 -11.83
N GLY A 36 -5.77 -0.49 -10.98
CA GLY A 36 -6.82 -0.14 -10.00
C GLY A 36 -6.80 -0.94 -8.68
N VAL A 37 -5.85 -1.86 -8.48
CA VAL A 37 -5.74 -2.66 -7.24
C VAL A 37 -5.12 -1.91 -6.03
N GLY A 38 -4.73 -0.65 -6.21
CA GLY A 38 -4.20 0.17 -5.10
C GLY A 38 -2.69 0.32 -5.03
N LYS A 39 -1.94 -0.08 -6.07
CA LYS A 39 -0.46 0.09 -6.11
C LYS A 39 -0.01 1.54 -5.84
N THR A 40 -0.56 2.49 -6.60
CA THR A 40 -0.28 3.92 -6.41
C THR A 40 -0.76 4.42 -5.05
N THR A 41 -1.86 3.86 -4.53
CA THR A 41 -2.39 4.19 -3.20
C THR A 41 -1.40 3.80 -2.10
N ILE A 42 -0.79 2.62 -2.19
CA ILE A 42 0.28 2.18 -1.26
C ILE A 42 1.47 3.14 -1.32
N MET A 43 1.94 3.48 -2.54
CA MET A 43 3.08 4.40 -2.71
C MET A 43 2.79 5.79 -2.11
N LYS A 44 1.58 6.32 -2.28
CA LYS A 44 1.18 7.61 -1.68
C LYS A 44 1.21 7.56 -0.16
N ILE A 45 0.66 6.51 0.44
CA ILE A 45 0.66 6.32 1.89
C ILE A 45 2.10 6.24 2.43
N MET A 46 2.99 5.53 1.73
CA MET A 46 4.40 5.43 2.11
C MET A 46 5.14 6.78 2.03
N ASN A 47 4.78 7.62 1.05
CA ASN A 47 5.38 8.94 0.86
C ASN A 47 4.76 10.03 1.78
N GLY A 48 3.64 9.72 2.45
CA GLY A 48 2.91 10.69 3.27
C GLY A 48 2.00 11.66 2.51
N ASN A 49 1.59 11.32 1.28
CA ASN A 49 0.74 12.14 0.39
C ASN A 49 -0.72 11.66 0.31
#